data_AF-A0A355EY30-F1
#
_entry.id   AF-A0A355EY30-F1
#
_cell.length_a   1.000
_cell.length_b   1.000
_cell.length_c   1.000
_cell.angle_alpha   90.00
_cell.angle_beta   90.00
_cell.angle_gamma   90.00
#
_symmetry.space_group_name_H-M   'P 1'
#
loop_
_entity.id
_entity.type
_entity.pdbx_description
1 polymer ?
#
loop_
_entity_poly.entity_id
_entity_poly.type
_entity_poly.pdbx_seq_one_letter_code
_entity_poly.pdbx_strand_id
1 'polypeptide(L)'
;RPTPDRPGADLEEAMAIVGRARTGRAEVESVREETKRMPPPLLYDLTELQRHANRLWGFSAQRTLGIAQMLYETRKLISYPRTDSRHLSTDVAATLGEVVRAIRSAYTAEQIAPGTGDRPLGKRFVDDTKVSDHHAILPTATVAERAGLSPDEQKLYDLICRRLLMAWHDDHVWSVTTVITRVTSPMGSTVDRFHSAGTAVQQAGWKVLDLQKEKKDDKKERKEDDADAGADGDETQDLPPGLARGLARRVADAKAVAKKTRPP
;
A
#
# COMPACT_ATOMS: atom_id res chain seq x y z
N ARG A 1 5.56 13.32 51.10
CA ARG A 1 6.24 13.92 49.92
C ARG A 1 6.48 12.78 48.93
N PRO A 2 5.89 12.80 47.73
CA PRO A 2 6.29 11.84 46.72
C PRO A 2 7.74 12.15 46.35
N THR A 3 8.58 11.12 46.34
CA THR A 3 9.94 11.18 45.80
C THR A 3 9.85 11.57 44.33
N PRO A 4 10.67 12.50 43.83
CA PRO A 4 10.72 12.77 42.40
C PRO A 4 11.14 11.48 41.70
N ASP A 5 10.33 11.06 40.72
CA ASP A 5 10.64 9.94 39.83
C ASP A 5 12.08 10.07 39.36
N ARG A 6 12.94 9.12 39.75
CA ARG A 6 14.23 8.97 39.10
C ARG A 6 13.93 8.69 37.63
N PRO A 7 14.51 9.42 36.67
CA PRO A 7 14.41 9.02 35.29
C PRO A 7 14.90 7.56 35.19
N GLY A 8 14.06 6.67 34.66
CA GLY A 8 14.41 5.25 34.55
C GLY A 8 15.75 5.08 33.81
N ALA A 9 16.49 4.01 34.10
CA ALA A 9 17.83 3.75 33.55
C ALA A 9 17.93 3.93 32.01
N ASP A 10 16.82 3.67 31.31
CA ASP A 10 16.70 3.84 29.86
C ASP A 10 16.81 5.31 29.40
N LEU A 11 16.33 6.26 30.21
CA LEU A 11 16.43 7.69 29.87
C LEU A 11 17.85 8.22 30.10
N GLU A 12 18.53 7.76 31.15
CA GLU A 12 19.92 8.13 31.41
C GLU A 12 20.85 7.65 30.29
N GLU A 13 20.71 6.39 29.86
CA GLU A 13 21.49 5.87 28.72
C GLU A 13 21.13 6.59 27.41
N ALA A 14 19.85 6.87 27.15
CA ALA A 14 19.45 7.64 25.97
C ALA A 14 20.06 9.05 25.95
N MET A 15 20.12 9.73 27.09
CA MET A 15 20.78 11.03 27.21
C MET A 15 22.30 10.92 27.01
N ALA A 16 22.93 9.85 27.51
CA ALA A 16 24.35 9.57 27.29
C ALA A 16 24.65 9.36 25.79
N ILE A 17 23.83 8.58 25.07
CA ILE A 17 23.91 8.40 23.62
C ILE A 17 23.78 9.75 22.90
N VAL A 18 22.84 10.61 23.29
CA VAL A 18 22.68 11.95 22.71
C VAL A 18 23.95 12.80 22.91
N GLY A 19 24.53 12.78 24.11
CA GLY A 19 25.78 13.50 24.41
C GLY A 19 26.95 13.02 23.53
N ARG A 20 27.10 11.69 23.38
CA ARG A 20 28.11 11.08 22.50
C ARG A 20 27.86 11.42 21.04
N ALA A 21 26.61 11.39 20.58
CA ALA A 21 26.26 11.68 19.20
C ALA A 21 26.59 13.12 18.78
N ARG A 22 26.31 14.10 19.65
CA ARG A 22 26.56 15.54 19.37
C ARG A 22 28.04 15.88 19.23
N THR A 23 28.92 15.12 19.87
CA THR A 23 30.36 15.40 19.91
C THR A 23 31.18 14.42 19.09
N GLY A 24 30.63 13.26 18.75
CA GLY A 24 31.28 12.19 18.01
C GLY A 24 31.43 12.47 16.51
N ARG A 25 32.26 11.65 15.87
CA ARG A 25 32.43 11.64 14.40
C ARG A 25 31.46 10.64 13.79
N ALA A 26 30.62 11.10 12.87
CA ALA A 26 29.67 10.25 12.16
C ALA A 26 30.22 9.81 10.81
N GLU A 27 30.01 8.54 10.49
CA GLU A 27 30.40 7.95 9.21
C GLU A 27 29.37 6.91 8.80
N VAL A 28 29.06 6.84 7.51
CA VAL A 28 28.23 5.78 6.96
C VAL A 28 28.99 4.46 7.04
N GLU A 29 28.56 3.56 7.92
CA GLU A 29 29.16 2.24 8.09
C GLU A 29 28.70 1.29 6.99
N SER A 30 27.41 1.34 6.63
CA SER A 30 26.86 0.55 5.53
C SER A 30 25.65 1.21 4.89
N VAL A 31 25.47 0.91 3.60
CA VAL A 31 24.27 1.21 2.82
C VAL A 31 23.86 -0.11 2.17
N ARG A 32 22.59 -0.50 2.35
CA ARG A 32 22.00 -1.66 1.69
C ARG A 32 20.75 -1.20 0.97
N GLU A 33 20.64 -1.54 -0.31
CA GLU A 33 19.44 -1.29 -1.09
C GLU A 33 18.80 -2.62 -1.45
N GLU A 34 17.51 -2.75 -1.15
CA GLU A 34 16.69 -3.90 -1.49
C GLU A 34 15.57 -3.47 -2.43
N THR A 35 15.53 -4.02 -3.64
CA THR A 35 14.40 -3.83 -4.55
C THR A 35 13.26 -4.77 -4.16
N LYS A 36 12.11 -4.18 -3.85
CA LYS A 36 10.86 -4.89 -3.56
C LYS A 36 9.90 -4.74 -4.74
N ARG A 37 9.10 -5.79 -4.96
CA ARG A 37 8.09 -5.86 -6.02
C ARG A 37 6.78 -6.33 -5.43
N MET A 38 5.69 -5.70 -5.84
CA MET A 38 4.33 -6.08 -5.47
C MET A 38 3.51 -6.29 -6.73
N PRO A 39 3.16 -7.54 -7.07
CA PRO A 39 2.35 -7.81 -8.25
C PRO A 39 0.93 -7.25 -8.07
N PRO A 40 0.18 -7.06 -9.17
CA PRO A 40 -1.18 -6.60 -9.04
C PRO A 40 -2.01 -7.53 -8.14
N PRO A 41 -2.88 -6.97 -7.30
CA PRO A 41 -3.74 -7.74 -6.41
C PRO A 41 -4.70 -8.60 -7.23
N LEU A 42 -5.04 -9.78 -6.72
CA LEU A 42 -6.07 -10.61 -7.33
C LEU A 42 -7.41 -9.87 -7.39
N LEU A 43 -8.28 -10.33 -8.30
CA LEU A 43 -9.64 -9.81 -8.46
C LEU A 43 -10.44 -9.96 -7.16
N TYR A 44 -11.58 -9.27 -7.10
CA TYR A 44 -12.39 -9.28 -5.89
C TYR A 44 -13.18 -10.58 -5.73
N ASP A 45 -13.11 -11.12 -4.53
CA ASP A 45 -14.23 -11.83 -3.92
C ASP A 45 -15.06 -10.84 -3.08
N LEU A 46 -16.12 -11.30 -2.43
CA LEU A 46 -16.94 -10.43 -1.58
C LEU A 46 -16.16 -9.89 -0.37
N THR A 47 -15.35 -10.73 0.27
CA THR A 47 -14.64 -10.39 1.51
C THR A 47 -13.61 -9.30 1.28
N GLU A 48 -12.81 -9.41 0.22
CA GLU A 48 -11.82 -8.43 -0.18
C GLU A 48 -12.47 -7.13 -0.65
N LEU A 49 -13.59 -7.19 -1.38
CA LEU A 49 -14.34 -6.00 -1.76
C LEU A 49 -14.86 -5.25 -0.51
N GLN A 50 -15.37 -5.98 0.48
CA GLN A 50 -15.83 -5.43 1.75
C GLN A 50 -14.68 -4.80 2.55
N ARG A 51 -13.54 -5.50 2.69
CA ARG A 51 -12.34 -4.94 3.35
C ARG A 51 -11.87 -3.67 2.67
N HIS A 52 -11.79 -3.66 1.35
CA HIS A 52 -11.29 -2.51 0.60
C HIS A 52 -12.25 -1.31 0.67
N ALA A 53 -13.56 -1.53 0.50
CA ALA A 53 -14.56 -0.47 0.65
C ALA A 53 -14.61 0.10 2.07
N ASN A 54 -14.38 -0.75 3.09
CA ASN A 54 -14.27 -0.29 4.48
C ASN A 54 -13.04 0.60 4.68
N ARG A 55 -11.87 0.18 4.20
CA ARG A 55 -10.62 0.95 4.29
C ARG A 55 -10.76 2.35 3.68
N LEU A 56 -11.37 2.43 2.49
CA LEU A 56 -11.52 3.67 1.73
C LEU A 56 -12.62 4.58 2.28
N TRP A 57 -13.79 4.02 2.58
CA TRP A 57 -15.01 4.82 2.81
C TRP A 57 -15.76 4.47 4.09
N GLY A 58 -15.24 3.55 4.92
CA GLY A 58 -15.90 3.10 6.14
C GLY A 58 -17.19 2.32 5.88
N PHE A 59 -17.37 1.75 4.69
CA PHE A 59 -18.56 0.93 4.40
C PHE A 59 -18.54 -0.33 5.27
N SER A 60 -19.66 -0.63 5.93
CA SER A 60 -19.82 -1.92 6.62
C SER A 60 -19.94 -3.04 5.59
N ALA A 61 -19.64 -4.28 6.01
CA ALA A 61 -19.79 -5.47 5.15
C ALA A 61 -21.20 -5.56 4.55
N GLN A 62 -22.23 -5.29 5.36
CA GLN A 62 -23.64 -5.32 4.94
C GLN A 62 -23.95 -4.23 3.91
N ARG A 63 -23.44 -3.01 4.10
CA ARG A 63 -23.64 -1.91 3.15
C ARG A 63 -23.00 -2.23 1.81
N THR A 64 -21.76 -2.70 1.81
CA THR A 64 -21.04 -3.08 0.58
C THR A 64 -21.79 -4.20 -0.16
N LEU A 65 -22.24 -5.24 0.55
CA LEU A 65 -23.02 -6.31 -0.06
C LEU A 65 -24.34 -5.79 -0.65
N GLY A 66 -25.05 -4.91 0.04
CA GLY A 66 -26.29 -4.32 -0.45
C GLY A 66 -26.10 -3.53 -1.75
N ILE A 67 -25.03 -2.72 -1.83
CA ILE A 67 -24.68 -1.97 -3.05
C ILE A 67 -24.29 -2.93 -4.17
N ALA A 68 -23.44 -3.92 -3.89
CA ALA A 68 -23.03 -4.91 -4.88
C ALA A 68 -24.22 -5.71 -5.43
N GLN A 69 -25.17 -6.10 -4.58
CA GLN A 69 -26.42 -6.73 -5.02
C GLN A 69 -27.22 -5.82 -5.94
N MET A 70 -27.32 -4.53 -5.63
CA MET A 70 -28.03 -3.58 -6.51
C MET A 70 -27.35 -3.43 -7.87
N LEU A 71 -26.02 -3.35 -7.89
CA LEU A 71 -25.22 -3.32 -9.12
C LEU A 71 -25.39 -4.61 -9.95
N TYR A 72 -25.54 -5.77 -9.31
CA TYR A 72 -25.75 -7.06 -9.97
C TYR A 72 -27.19 -7.27 -10.45
N GLU A 73 -28.18 -7.16 -9.57
CA GLU A 73 -29.57 -7.56 -9.84
C GLU A 73 -30.31 -6.52 -10.67
N THR A 74 -30.19 -5.25 -10.29
CA THR A 74 -30.97 -4.15 -10.89
C THR A 74 -30.21 -3.47 -12.01
N ARG A 75 -28.93 -3.13 -11.78
CA ARG A 75 -28.14 -2.37 -12.77
C ARG A 75 -27.49 -3.27 -13.83
N LYS A 76 -27.32 -4.57 -13.55
CA LYS A 76 -26.62 -5.53 -14.44
C LYS A 76 -25.20 -5.09 -14.83
N LEU A 77 -24.52 -4.37 -13.92
CA LEU A 77 -23.20 -3.78 -14.16
C LEU A 77 -22.04 -4.63 -13.66
N ILE A 78 -22.29 -5.55 -12.72
CA ILE A 78 -21.26 -6.47 -12.21
C ILE A 78 -21.75 -7.91 -12.29
N SER A 79 -20.83 -8.87 -12.18
CA SER A 79 -21.12 -10.29 -12.01
C SER A 79 -21.59 -10.61 -10.59
N TYR A 80 -21.98 -11.87 -10.36
CA TYR A 80 -22.54 -12.32 -9.08
C TYR A 80 -21.60 -12.00 -7.89
N PRO A 81 -22.06 -11.19 -6.91
CA PRO A 81 -21.16 -10.62 -5.91
C PRO A 81 -20.97 -11.48 -4.66
N ARG A 82 -21.66 -12.63 -4.53
CA ARG A 82 -21.49 -13.56 -3.39
C ARG A 82 -20.58 -14.72 -3.79
N THR A 83 -19.37 -14.37 -4.20
CA THR A 83 -18.31 -15.30 -4.60
C THR A 83 -17.17 -15.25 -3.59
N ASP A 84 -16.52 -16.39 -3.40
CA ASP A 84 -15.27 -16.55 -2.66
C ASP A 84 -14.05 -16.72 -3.59
N SER A 85 -14.27 -16.87 -4.90
CA SER A 85 -13.19 -16.95 -5.86
C SER A 85 -12.65 -15.58 -6.24
N ARG A 86 -11.33 -15.52 -6.38
CA ARG A 86 -10.58 -14.37 -6.89
C ARG A 86 -9.96 -14.62 -8.27
N HIS A 87 -10.37 -15.71 -8.92
CA HIS A 87 -9.86 -16.17 -10.22
C HIS A 87 -10.99 -16.23 -11.25
N LEU A 88 -10.59 -16.37 -12.52
CA LEU A 88 -11.47 -16.53 -13.67
C LEU A 88 -11.20 -17.88 -14.33
N SER A 89 -12.24 -18.44 -14.95
CA SER A 89 -12.08 -19.55 -15.88
C SER A 89 -11.52 -19.05 -17.21
N THR A 90 -10.96 -19.96 -17.99
CA THR A 90 -10.46 -19.65 -19.34
C THR A 90 -11.58 -19.04 -20.21
N ASP A 91 -12.80 -19.57 -20.10
CA ASP A 91 -13.96 -19.09 -20.87
C ASP A 91 -14.38 -17.67 -20.47
N VAL A 92 -14.42 -17.37 -19.16
CA VAL A 92 -14.75 -16.02 -18.68
C VAL A 92 -13.67 -15.02 -19.10
N ALA A 93 -12.39 -15.42 -19.01
CA ALA A 93 -11.27 -14.57 -19.41
C ALA A 93 -11.32 -14.17 -20.89
N ALA A 94 -11.84 -15.03 -21.78
CA ALA A 94 -11.99 -14.73 -23.20
C ALA A 94 -12.99 -13.57 -23.47
N THR A 95 -13.91 -13.30 -22.55
CA THR A 95 -14.92 -12.23 -22.69
C THR A 95 -14.41 -10.85 -22.26
N LEU A 96 -13.25 -10.77 -21.60
CA LEU A 96 -12.77 -9.54 -20.96
C LEU A 96 -12.51 -8.38 -21.94
N GLY A 97 -12.23 -8.66 -23.21
CA GLY A 97 -12.06 -7.62 -24.21
C GLY A 97 -13.33 -6.76 -24.38
N GLU A 98 -14.51 -7.38 -24.33
CA GLU A 98 -15.80 -6.68 -24.38
C GLU A 98 -16.06 -5.87 -23.12
N VAL A 99 -15.79 -6.47 -21.95
CA VAL A 99 -15.92 -5.82 -20.66
C VAL A 99 -15.03 -4.57 -20.58
N VAL A 100 -13.76 -4.69 -20.99
CA VAL A 100 -12.82 -3.57 -21.02
C VAL A 100 -13.32 -2.46 -21.95
N ARG A 101 -13.86 -2.79 -23.14
CA ARG A 101 -14.43 -1.79 -24.05
C ARG A 101 -15.56 -1.00 -23.41
N ALA A 102 -16.39 -1.64 -22.59
CA ALA A 102 -17.51 -0.99 -21.92
C ALA A 102 -17.10 -0.01 -20.80
N ILE A 103 -15.96 -0.25 -20.14
CA ILE A 103 -15.52 0.56 -18.99
C ILE A 103 -14.39 1.55 -19.31
N ARG A 104 -13.66 1.36 -20.42
CA ARG A 104 -12.42 2.11 -20.71
C ARG A 104 -12.62 3.63 -20.79
N SER A 105 -13.76 4.11 -21.27
CA SER A 105 -14.02 5.56 -21.45
C SER A 105 -13.98 6.36 -20.15
N ALA A 106 -14.16 5.71 -19.00
CA ALA A 106 -14.09 6.35 -17.69
C ALA A 106 -12.65 6.61 -17.20
N TYR A 107 -11.63 6.13 -17.90
CA TYR A 107 -10.23 6.20 -17.49
C TYR A 107 -9.36 6.92 -18.51
N THR A 108 -8.33 7.59 -18.01
CA THR A 108 -7.33 8.25 -18.86
C THR A 108 -6.44 7.24 -19.56
N ALA A 109 -5.80 7.64 -20.67
CA ALA A 109 -4.91 6.76 -21.42
C ALA A 109 -3.73 6.29 -20.57
N GLU A 110 -3.23 7.14 -19.66
CA GLU A 110 -2.12 6.87 -18.75
C GLU A 110 -2.48 5.83 -17.67
N GLN A 111 -3.77 5.67 -17.35
CA GLN A 111 -4.25 4.68 -16.39
C GLN A 111 -4.44 3.29 -17.00
N ILE A 112 -4.48 3.19 -18.32
CA ILE A 112 -4.73 1.93 -19.04
C ILE A 112 -3.40 1.36 -19.53
N ALA A 113 -3.01 0.20 -18.97
CA ALA A 113 -1.79 -0.47 -19.40
C ALA A 113 -1.85 -0.88 -20.89
N PRO A 114 -0.72 -0.88 -21.61
CA PRO A 114 -0.67 -1.35 -23.00
C PRO A 114 -1.26 -2.76 -23.17
N GLY A 115 -2.13 -2.93 -24.17
CA GLY A 115 -2.79 -4.20 -24.46
C GLY A 115 -3.87 -4.61 -23.47
N THR A 116 -4.32 -3.73 -22.56
CA THR A 116 -5.47 -4.01 -21.68
C THR A 116 -6.69 -4.43 -22.50
N GLY A 117 -7.30 -5.57 -22.21
CA GLY A 117 -8.45 -6.11 -22.95
C GLY A 117 -8.15 -6.80 -24.29
N ASP A 118 -6.99 -6.54 -24.90
CA ASP A 118 -6.55 -7.21 -26.14
C ASP A 118 -5.58 -8.37 -25.85
N ARG A 119 -4.73 -8.20 -24.82
CA ARG A 119 -3.81 -9.22 -24.32
C ARG A 119 -4.52 -10.13 -23.33
N PRO A 120 -4.38 -11.47 -23.43
CA PRO A 120 -4.94 -12.37 -22.42
C PRO A 120 -4.31 -12.14 -21.05
N LEU A 121 -5.10 -12.31 -19.98
CA LEU A 121 -4.58 -12.32 -18.62
C LEU A 121 -3.74 -13.57 -18.35
N GLY A 122 -2.73 -13.43 -17.50
CA GLY A 122 -1.86 -14.54 -17.12
C GLY A 122 -2.50 -15.49 -16.09
N LYS A 123 -1.81 -16.62 -15.83
CA LYS A 123 -2.22 -17.67 -14.87
C LYS A 123 -2.45 -17.20 -13.44
N ARG A 124 -1.98 -15.99 -13.09
CA ARG A 124 -2.27 -15.37 -11.79
C ARG A 124 -3.77 -15.12 -11.60
N PHE A 125 -4.47 -14.78 -12.68
CA PHE A 125 -5.90 -14.46 -12.64
C PHE A 125 -6.76 -15.55 -13.29
N VAL A 126 -6.22 -16.26 -14.27
CA VAL A 126 -6.94 -17.32 -15.02
C VAL A 126 -6.45 -18.68 -14.56
N ASP A 127 -7.30 -19.39 -13.82
CA ASP A 127 -6.99 -20.70 -13.24
C ASP A 127 -8.30 -21.45 -12.97
N ASP A 128 -8.71 -22.31 -13.91
CA ASP A 128 -9.97 -23.07 -13.83
C ASP A 128 -10.07 -23.93 -12.56
N THR A 129 -8.94 -24.31 -11.95
CA THR A 129 -8.91 -25.12 -10.72
C THR A 129 -9.23 -24.32 -9.46
N LYS A 130 -9.20 -22.98 -9.54
CA LYS A 130 -9.47 -22.06 -8.43
C LYS A 130 -10.79 -21.30 -8.59
N VAL A 131 -11.58 -21.69 -9.57
CA VAL A 131 -12.96 -21.22 -9.75
C VAL A 131 -13.87 -22.25 -9.09
N SER A 132 -14.70 -21.80 -8.15
CA SER A 132 -15.74 -22.61 -7.53
C SER A 132 -17.01 -22.53 -8.40
N ASP A 133 -18.20 -22.48 -7.80
CA ASP A 133 -19.45 -22.25 -8.54
C ASP A 133 -19.51 -20.86 -9.18
N HIS A 134 -18.68 -19.92 -8.68
CA HIS A 134 -18.61 -18.55 -9.16
C HIS A 134 -17.16 -18.10 -9.37
N HIS A 135 -16.96 -17.22 -10.34
CA HIS A 135 -15.69 -16.54 -10.58
C HIS A 135 -15.61 -15.24 -9.78
N ALA A 136 -14.49 -14.52 -9.89
CA ALA A 136 -14.32 -13.21 -9.26
C ALA A 136 -15.36 -12.16 -9.68
N ILE A 137 -15.61 -11.17 -8.82
CA ILE A 137 -16.51 -10.04 -9.12
C ILE A 137 -15.88 -9.18 -10.21
N LEU A 138 -16.55 -9.10 -11.36
CA LEU A 138 -16.15 -8.34 -12.54
C LEU A 138 -17.22 -7.33 -12.94
N PRO A 139 -16.86 -6.23 -13.61
CA PRO A 139 -17.85 -5.48 -14.37
C PRO A 139 -18.36 -6.31 -15.56
N THR A 140 -19.54 -5.97 -16.07
CA THR A 140 -20.11 -6.56 -17.29
C THR A 140 -19.81 -5.70 -18.52
N ALA A 141 -20.16 -6.18 -19.71
CA ALA A 141 -20.09 -5.40 -20.95
C ALA A 141 -21.19 -4.31 -21.06
N THR A 142 -21.99 -4.11 -20.00
CA THR A 142 -23.03 -3.07 -19.95
C THR A 142 -22.41 -1.70 -19.66
N VAL A 143 -22.74 -0.69 -20.47
CA VAL A 143 -22.25 0.68 -20.29
C VAL A 143 -22.98 1.39 -19.15
N ALA A 144 -22.24 1.83 -18.14
CA ALA A 144 -22.79 2.40 -16.90
C ALA A 144 -23.38 3.81 -17.02
N GLU A 145 -23.02 4.60 -18.05
CA GLU A 145 -23.44 6.00 -18.22
C GLU A 145 -24.96 6.20 -18.21
N ARG A 146 -25.72 5.16 -18.57
CA ARG A 146 -27.19 5.19 -18.62
C ARG A 146 -27.86 4.71 -17.33
N ALA A 147 -27.10 4.29 -16.33
CA ALA A 147 -27.64 3.60 -15.15
C ALA A 147 -28.10 4.54 -14.02
N GLY A 148 -27.75 5.82 -14.02
CA GLY A 148 -28.16 6.76 -12.97
C GLY A 148 -27.78 6.28 -11.57
N LEU A 149 -26.48 5.99 -11.37
CA LEU A 149 -25.95 5.44 -10.13
C LEU A 149 -25.91 6.50 -9.02
N SER A 150 -26.25 6.08 -7.80
CA SER A 150 -25.96 6.86 -6.60
C SER A 150 -24.44 7.00 -6.38
N PRO A 151 -23.99 7.99 -5.58
CA PRO A 151 -22.56 8.18 -5.31
C PRO A 151 -21.85 6.95 -4.75
N ASP A 152 -22.53 6.15 -3.91
CA ASP A 152 -21.94 4.95 -3.33
C ASP A 152 -21.92 3.77 -4.31
N GLU A 153 -22.95 3.62 -5.15
CA GLU A 153 -22.96 2.66 -6.27
C GLU A 153 -21.81 2.99 -7.23
N GLN A 154 -21.61 4.26 -7.57
CA GLN A 154 -20.54 4.70 -8.45
C GLN A 154 -19.16 4.41 -7.86
N LYS A 155 -18.96 4.69 -6.57
CA LYS A 155 -17.71 4.35 -5.85
C LYS A 155 -17.40 2.87 -5.91
N LEU A 156 -18.37 2.01 -5.56
CA LEU A 156 -18.14 0.57 -5.52
C LEU A 156 -17.93 -0.02 -6.93
N TYR A 157 -18.67 0.47 -7.93
CA TYR A 157 -18.50 0.06 -9.32
C TYR A 157 -17.13 0.46 -9.88
N ASP A 158 -16.69 1.70 -9.67
CA ASP A 158 -15.37 2.17 -10.08
C ASP A 158 -14.25 1.37 -9.40
N LEU A 159 -14.42 0.99 -8.13
CA LEU A 159 -13.47 0.14 -7.42
C LEU A 159 -13.28 -1.22 -8.10
N ILE A 160 -14.38 -1.85 -8.52
CA ILE A 160 -14.38 -3.15 -9.22
C ILE A 160 -13.73 -3.00 -10.61
N CYS A 161 -14.07 -1.95 -11.34
CA CYS A 161 -13.50 -1.65 -12.66
C CYS A 161 -11.98 -1.43 -12.59
N ARG A 162 -11.52 -0.59 -11.66
CA ARG A 162 -10.08 -0.36 -11.41
C ARG A 162 -9.35 -1.66 -11.09
N ARG A 163 -9.93 -2.53 -10.25
CA ARG A 163 -9.30 -3.81 -9.89
C ARG A 163 -9.15 -4.74 -11.10
N LEU A 164 -10.13 -4.78 -12.01
CA LEU A 164 -9.99 -5.51 -13.26
C LEU A 164 -8.85 -4.91 -14.10
N LEU A 165 -8.83 -3.59 -14.29
CA LEU A 165 -7.82 -2.93 -15.12
C LEU A 165 -6.39 -3.10 -14.57
N MET A 166 -6.21 -3.14 -13.25
CA MET A 166 -4.93 -3.45 -12.59
C MET A 166 -4.34 -4.79 -13.02
N ALA A 167 -5.15 -5.77 -13.45
CA ALA A 167 -4.67 -7.10 -13.81
C ALA A 167 -3.75 -7.14 -15.04
N TRP A 168 -3.78 -6.09 -15.88
CA TRP A 168 -2.87 -5.92 -17.02
C TRP A 168 -1.64 -5.08 -16.73
N HIS A 169 -1.59 -4.41 -15.57
CA HIS A 169 -0.44 -3.61 -15.18
C HIS A 169 0.72 -4.48 -14.71
N ASP A 170 1.92 -3.92 -14.79
CA ASP A 170 3.11 -4.51 -14.18
C ASP A 170 3.12 -4.33 -12.66
N ASP A 171 4.07 -5.01 -12.01
CA ASP A 171 4.33 -4.87 -10.58
C ASP A 171 4.57 -3.42 -10.17
N HIS A 172 4.14 -3.08 -8.97
CA HIS A 172 4.68 -1.90 -8.29
C HIS A 172 6.09 -2.24 -7.79
N VAL A 173 7.09 -1.43 -8.15
CA VAL A 173 8.51 -1.67 -7.81
C VAL A 173 9.06 -0.47 -7.05
N TRP A 174 9.65 -0.71 -5.90
CA TRP A 174 10.33 0.30 -5.09
C TRP A 174 11.61 -0.25 -4.51
N SER A 175 12.56 0.62 -4.18
CA SER A 175 13.74 0.25 -3.41
C SER A 175 13.63 0.75 -1.99
N VAL A 176 14.02 -0.10 -1.03
CA VAL A 176 14.22 0.26 0.38
C VAL A 176 15.71 0.35 0.60
N THR A 177 16.19 1.55 0.93
CA THR A 177 17.59 1.79 1.26
C THR A 177 17.73 1.89 2.77
N THR A 178 18.47 0.98 3.38
CA THR A 178 18.84 1.01 4.80
C THR A 178 20.26 1.50 4.95
N VAL A 179 20.46 2.48 5.85
CA VAL A 179 21.73 3.11 6.15
C VAL A 179 22.03 2.92 7.62
N ILE A 180 23.20 2.37 7.91
CA ILE A 180 23.75 2.35 9.27
C ILE A 180 24.82 3.43 9.35
N THR A 181 24.58 4.42 10.19
CA THR A 181 25.57 5.46 10.51
C THR A 181 26.19 5.13 11.84
N ARG A 182 27.51 4.95 11.87
CA ARG A 182 28.26 4.82 13.12
C ARG A 182 28.67 6.20 13.61
N VAL A 183 28.54 6.43 14.91
CA VAL A 183 29.06 7.62 15.58
C VAL A 183 30.06 7.17 16.63
N THR A 184 31.32 7.55 16.44
CA THR A 184 32.41 7.24 17.38
C THR A 184 32.63 8.42 18.31
N SER A 185 32.63 8.16 19.62
CA SER A 185 32.87 9.19 20.63
C SER A 185 34.27 9.83 20.45
N PRO A 186 34.49 11.09 20.89
CA PRO A 186 35.79 11.75 20.75
C PRO A 186 36.96 10.97 21.34
N MET A 187 36.72 10.21 22.41
CA MET A 187 37.73 9.38 23.07
C MET A 187 37.91 7.99 22.43
N GLY A 188 37.14 7.66 21.39
CA GLY A 188 37.24 6.39 20.67
C GLY A 188 36.73 5.15 21.43
N SER A 189 36.24 5.32 22.66
CA SER A 189 35.87 4.23 23.58
C SER A 189 34.49 3.63 23.32
N THR A 190 33.62 4.32 22.58
CA THR A 190 32.24 3.90 22.35
C THR A 190 31.80 4.21 20.92
N VAL A 191 31.07 3.27 20.32
CA VAL A 191 30.49 3.40 18.99
C VAL A 191 28.99 3.17 19.08
N ASP A 192 28.22 4.22 18.81
CA ASP A 192 26.77 4.15 18.71
C ASP A 192 26.37 4.00 17.24
N ARG A 193 25.35 3.18 16.94
CA ARG A 193 24.84 2.96 15.59
C ARG A 193 23.43 3.50 15.44
N PHE A 194 23.23 4.26 14.38
CA PHE A 194 21.95 4.85 14.02
C PHE A 194 21.44 4.21 12.75
N HIS A 195 20.18 3.77 12.78
CA HIS A 195 19.46 3.23 11.65
C HIS A 195 18.65 4.33 10.96
N SER A 196 18.67 4.33 9.63
CA SER A 196 17.77 5.14 8.81
C SER A 196 17.36 4.31 7.61
N ALA A 197 16.08 4.30 7.23
CA ALA A 197 15.67 3.80 5.94
C ALA A 197 14.94 4.85 5.11
N GLY A 198 14.94 4.65 3.80
CA GLY A 198 14.14 5.42 2.87
C GLY A 198 13.63 4.56 1.74
N THR A 199 12.51 4.98 1.16
CA THR A 199 11.84 4.28 0.07
C THR A 199 11.80 5.13 -1.18
N ALA A 200 12.21 4.58 -2.32
CA ALA A 200 12.10 5.23 -3.62
C ALA A 200 11.28 4.38 -4.58
N VAL A 201 10.19 4.94 -5.13
CA VAL A 201 9.38 4.27 -6.16
C VAL A 201 10.14 4.29 -7.48
N GLN A 202 10.42 3.10 -8.01
CA GLN A 202 11.08 2.90 -9.31
C GLN A 202 10.05 2.75 -10.43
N GLN A 203 8.93 2.07 -10.13
CA GLN A 203 7.82 1.84 -11.05
C GLN A 203 6.50 1.89 -10.28
N ALA A 204 5.59 2.79 -10.68
CA ALA A 204 4.27 2.84 -10.07
C ALA A 204 3.50 1.53 -10.31
N GLY A 205 3.51 1.01 -11.54
CA GLY A 205 2.77 -0.20 -11.91
C GLY A 205 1.28 -0.05 -11.65
N TRP A 206 0.62 -1.12 -11.19
CA TRP A 206 -0.82 -1.11 -10.90
C TRP A 206 -1.28 -0.05 -9.87
N LYS A 207 -0.36 0.53 -9.08
CA LYS A 207 -0.69 1.60 -8.11
C LYS A 207 -1.27 2.86 -8.76
N VAL A 208 -1.10 3.09 -10.07
CA VAL A 208 -1.72 4.23 -10.78
C VAL A 208 -3.25 4.19 -10.78
N LEU A 209 -3.83 3.01 -10.59
CA LEU A 209 -5.27 2.80 -10.46
C LEU A 209 -5.73 2.67 -8.99
N ASP A 210 -4.81 2.61 -8.04
CA ASP A 210 -5.12 2.34 -6.62
C ASP A 210 -5.71 3.59 -5.96
N LEU A 211 -6.91 3.45 -5.39
CA LEU A 211 -7.54 4.54 -4.66
C LEU A 211 -6.84 4.66 -3.30
N GLN A 212 -6.38 5.86 -3.01
CA GLN A 212 -5.88 6.21 -1.68
C GLN A 212 -7.03 6.79 -0.85
N LYS A 213 -7.03 6.47 0.44
CA LYS A 213 -7.95 7.13 1.38
C LYS A 213 -7.63 8.62 1.36
N GLU A 214 -8.64 9.46 1.09
CA GLU A 214 -8.47 10.91 1.17
C GLU A 214 -7.95 11.27 2.56
N LYS A 215 -6.72 11.78 2.63
CA LYS A 215 -6.18 12.36 3.86
C LYS A 215 -6.95 13.67 4.07
N LYS A 216 -8.01 13.64 4.90
CA LYS A 216 -8.57 14.88 5.42
C LYS A 216 -7.44 15.61 6.15
N ASP A 217 -7.20 16.87 5.79
CA ASP A 217 -6.25 17.78 6.43
C ASP A 217 -6.70 18.17 7.85
N ASP A 218 -6.93 17.18 8.71
CA ASP A 218 -6.94 17.40 10.14
C ASP A 218 -5.49 17.28 10.62
N LYS A 219 -4.91 18.43 10.98
CA LYS A 219 -3.74 18.55 11.87
C LYS A 219 -4.09 17.92 13.23
N LYS A 220 -4.13 16.59 13.27
CA LYS A 220 -4.13 15.79 14.49
C LYS A 220 -3.45 14.47 14.16
N GLU A 221 -2.36 14.23 14.87
CA GLU A 221 -1.55 13.00 14.94
C GLU A 221 -2.11 11.83 14.12
N ARG A 222 -1.45 11.55 12.99
CA ARG A 222 -1.85 10.51 12.05
C ARG A 222 -1.85 9.15 12.75
N LYS A 223 -3.02 8.51 12.75
CA LYS A 223 -3.20 7.08 13.01
C LYS A 223 -2.70 6.30 11.78
N GLU A 224 -1.67 5.49 11.99
CA GLU A 224 -1.30 4.37 11.14
C GLU A 224 -2.15 3.17 11.56
N ASP A 225 -3.24 2.93 10.84
CA ASP A 225 -3.88 1.61 10.77
C ASP A 225 -3.64 1.11 9.34
N ASP A 226 -2.43 0.61 9.07
CA ASP A 226 -2.11 -0.14 7.86
C ASP A 226 -1.47 -1.47 8.27
N ALA A 227 -2.29 -2.32 8.89
CA ALA A 227 -1.97 -3.72 9.16
C ALA A 227 -2.36 -4.57 7.95
N ASP A 228 -1.70 -4.36 6.81
CA ASP A 228 -1.50 -5.41 5.79
C ASP A 228 -0.37 -5.03 4.82
N ALA A 229 0.81 -4.79 5.37
CA ALA A 229 2.07 -4.93 4.64
C ALA A 229 3.11 -5.41 5.65
N GLY A 230 3.50 -6.68 5.57
CA GLY A 230 4.67 -7.18 6.28
C GLY A 230 5.92 -6.45 5.80
N ALA A 231 6.29 -5.38 6.50
CA ALA A 231 7.63 -4.84 6.69
C ALA A 231 7.50 -3.64 7.63
N ASP A 232 8.36 -3.60 8.65
CA ASP A 232 8.40 -2.62 9.73
C ASP A 232 7.98 -1.20 9.37
N GLY A 233 7.21 -0.57 10.26
CA GLY A 233 6.76 0.82 10.19
C GLY A 233 7.90 1.83 10.29
N ASP A 234 8.70 1.92 9.23
CA ASP A 234 9.62 3.02 9.02
C ASP A 234 8.86 4.09 8.20
N GLU A 235 8.70 5.27 8.80
CA GLU A 235 8.17 6.44 8.11
C GLU A 235 8.92 6.59 6.79
N THR A 236 8.20 6.66 5.66
CA THR A 236 8.82 6.85 4.32
C THR A 236 9.49 8.21 4.27
N GLN A 237 10.74 8.27 4.71
CA GLN A 237 11.61 9.43 4.57
C GLN A 237 12.44 9.27 3.30
N ASP A 238 12.55 10.35 2.52
CA ASP A 238 13.49 10.39 1.41
C ASP A 238 14.92 10.48 1.97
N LEU A 239 15.75 9.49 1.64
CA LEU A 239 17.17 9.54 1.96
C LEU A 239 17.89 10.47 0.97
N PRO A 240 18.89 11.25 1.44
CA PRO A 240 19.66 12.10 0.55
C PRO A 240 20.45 11.26 -0.47
N PRO A 241 20.63 11.74 -1.71
CA PRO A 241 21.39 11.03 -2.72
C PRO A 241 22.87 10.91 -2.34
N GLY A 242 23.57 9.95 -2.95
CA GLY A 242 25.02 9.80 -2.85
C GLY A 242 25.54 9.28 -1.49
N LEU A 243 24.71 8.56 -0.73
CA LEU A 243 25.16 7.84 0.46
C LEU A 243 26.03 6.65 0.06
N ALA A 244 27.24 6.58 0.61
CA ALA A 244 28.19 5.49 0.38
C ALA A 244 28.94 5.17 1.67
N ARG A 245 29.37 3.91 1.81
CA ARG A 245 30.24 3.50 2.93
C ARG A 245 31.47 4.38 2.99
N GLY A 246 31.85 4.81 4.20
CA GLY A 246 32.99 5.70 4.41
C GLY A 246 32.67 7.18 4.36
N LEU A 247 31.44 7.55 3.98
CA LEU A 247 31.05 8.95 3.87
C LEU A 247 30.95 9.59 5.25
N ALA A 248 31.86 10.52 5.54
CA ALA A 248 31.83 11.31 6.75
C ALA A 248 30.61 12.23 6.76
N ARG A 249 29.91 12.29 7.90
CA ARG A 249 28.76 13.15 8.13
C ARG A 249 28.93 13.93 9.44
N ARG A 250 28.18 15.01 9.57
CA ARG A 250 28.11 15.79 10.82
C ARG A 250 26.74 15.57 11.45
N VAL A 251 26.73 15.27 12.74
CA VAL A 251 25.48 15.28 13.52
C VAL A 251 25.03 16.73 13.67
N ALA A 252 23.86 17.06 13.10
CA ALA A 252 23.30 18.41 13.17
C ALA A 252 22.52 18.61 14.48
N ASP A 253 21.76 17.60 14.88
CA ASP A 253 21.00 17.55 16.12
C ASP A 253 20.88 16.08 16.59
N ALA A 254 20.63 15.88 17.88
CA ALA A 254 20.33 14.59 18.47
C ALA A 254 19.39 14.78 19.66
N LYS A 255 18.35 13.94 19.73
CA LYS A 255 17.28 14.00 20.74
C LYS A 255 16.90 12.59 21.17
N ALA A 256 16.67 12.43 22.48
CA ALA A 256 16.02 11.23 23.00
C ALA A 256 14.51 11.35 22.80
N VAL A 257 13.89 10.32 22.22
CA VAL A 257 12.44 10.29 21.97
C VAL A 257 11.81 9.25 22.87
N ALA A 258 10.99 9.69 23.83
CA ALA A 258 10.23 8.78 24.67
C ALA A 258 9.04 8.22 23.87
N LYS A 259 9.00 6.90 23.65
CA LYS A 259 7.87 6.20 23.03
C LYS A 259 7.11 5.40 24.08
N LYS A 260 5.79 5.30 23.95
CA LYS A 260 4.93 4.43 24.77
C LYS A 260 4.33 3.35 23.87
N THR A 261 4.36 2.11 24.32
CA THR A 261 3.66 1.01 23.64
C THR A 261 2.15 1.25 23.72
N ARG A 262 1.43 1.02 22.63
CA ARG A 262 -0.03 1.05 22.62
C ARG A 262 -0.56 -0.37 22.87
N PRO A 263 -1.66 -0.54 23.64
CA PRO A 263 -2.34 -1.82 23.70
C PRO A 263 -2.90 -2.19 22.31
N PRO A 264 -3.04 -3.50 22.03
CA PRO A 264 -3.55 -4.01 20.75
C PRO A 264 -5.01 -3.64 20.51
#